data_AF-A0A0Q7Q4J4-F1
#
_entry.id   AF-A0A0Q7Q4J4-F1
#
_cell.length_a   1.000
_cell.length_b   1.000
_cell.length_c   1.000
_cell.angle_alpha   90.00
_cell.angle_beta   90.00
_cell.angle_gamma   90.00
#
_symmetry.space_group_name_H-M   'P 1'
#
loop_
_entity.id
_entity.type
_entity.pdbx_description
1 polymer ?
#
loop_
_entity_poly.entity_id
_entity_poly.type
_entity_poly.pdbx_seq_one_letter_code
_entity_poly.pdbx_strand_id
1 'polypeptide(L)'
;MLRALVKTGSPDGHDDPAATSALCWLLLPGATNIARSMSDLGPEVDDLVAVHLWLAARTFDWSNKRTVAGAVLRETRRSVQAELGIGRGSERSDRTWHQSLVLAPDAQAWHVAADAGDRSPEVDLLEVFRHGIESGNATSEDCQLLLDLAVASTAESSSGRRTIRSGRSRGGLCGTYALDQVARSQNVSARTVSRRAGRIIDELRDAASA
;
A
#
# COMPACT_ATOMS: atom_id res chain seq x y z
N MET A 1 -25.60 27.05 -0.01
CA MET A 1 -25.76 26.71 1.42
C MET A 1 -24.64 25.81 1.94
N LEU A 2 -24.53 24.53 1.54
CA LEU A 2 -23.49 23.62 2.08
C LEU A 2 -22.05 24.13 1.96
N ARG A 3 -21.69 24.75 0.83
CA ARG A 3 -20.37 25.39 0.63
C ARG A 3 -20.10 26.53 1.62
N ALA A 4 -21.12 27.30 1.99
CA ALA A 4 -20.96 28.38 2.95
C ALA A 4 -20.69 27.81 4.35
N LEU A 5 -21.44 26.78 4.76
CA LEU A 5 -21.23 26.10 6.05
C LEU A 5 -19.82 25.50 6.17
N VAL A 6 -19.34 24.82 5.13
CA VAL A 6 -17.96 24.30 5.14
C VAL A 6 -16.93 25.41 5.25
N LYS A 7 -17.09 26.49 4.48
CA LYS A 7 -16.14 27.60 4.53
C LYS A 7 -16.10 28.24 5.91
N THR A 8 -17.24 28.38 6.58
CA THR A 8 -17.30 28.96 7.93
C THR A 8 -16.74 28.00 8.99
N GLY A 9 -17.01 26.70 8.87
CA GLY A 9 -16.57 25.69 9.83
C GLY A 9 -15.16 25.12 9.63
N SER A 10 -14.50 25.45 8.52
CA SER A 10 -13.13 25.02 8.22
C SER A 10 -12.11 25.79 9.09
N PRO A 11 -11.00 25.15 9.52
CA PRO A 11 -9.90 25.80 10.22
C PRO A 11 -9.27 26.96 9.43
N ASP A 12 -9.21 26.83 8.10
CA ASP A 12 -8.70 27.87 7.20
C ASP A 12 -9.75 28.97 6.90
N GLY A 13 -10.92 28.87 7.54
CA GLY A 13 -12.06 29.75 7.39
C GLY A 13 -12.31 30.60 8.64
N HIS A 14 -13.48 30.41 9.27
CA HIS A 14 -13.84 31.07 10.54
C HIS A 14 -13.80 30.11 11.74
N ASP A 15 -13.46 28.83 11.51
CA ASP A 15 -13.44 27.73 12.50
C ASP A 15 -14.69 27.68 13.40
N ASP A 16 -15.87 27.95 12.83
CA ASP A 16 -17.13 27.91 13.58
C ASP A 16 -17.64 26.45 13.75
N PRO A 17 -17.59 25.87 14.96
CA PRO A 17 -18.06 24.51 15.19
C PRO A 17 -19.57 24.36 14.98
N ALA A 18 -20.36 25.43 15.10
CA ALA A 18 -21.80 25.38 14.86
C ALA A 18 -22.11 25.16 13.37
N ALA A 19 -21.31 25.76 12.48
CA ALA A 19 -21.43 25.55 11.04
C ALA A 19 -21.10 24.10 10.64
N THR A 20 -20.06 23.52 11.23
CA THR A 20 -19.69 22.10 11.04
C THR A 20 -20.78 21.18 11.60
N SER A 21 -21.35 21.51 12.76
CA SER A 21 -22.46 20.76 13.35
C SER A 21 -23.70 20.78 12.46
N ALA A 22 -24.08 21.96 11.94
CA ALA A 22 -25.20 22.10 11.01
C ALA A 22 -24.98 21.30 9.72
N LEU A 23 -23.74 21.28 9.21
CA LEU A 23 -23.39 20.45 8.06
C LEU A 23 -23.52 18.95 8.38
N CYS A 24 -23.02 18.48 9.53
CA CYS A 24 -23.15 17.08 9.95
C CYS A 24 -24.63 16.67 10.06
N TRP A 25 -25.47 17.52 10.67
CA TRP A 25 -26.92 17.31 10.73
C TRP A 25 -27.56 17.16 9.35
N LEU A 26 -27.17 17.99 8.37
CA LEU A 26 -27.68 17.90 7.00
C LEU A 26 -27.21 16.62 6.27
N LEU A 27 -26.05 16.08 6.64
CA LEU A 27 -25.47 14.88 6.04
C LEU A 27 -25.88 13.58 6.77
N LEU A 28 -26.55 13.70 7.92
CA LEU A 28 -26.92 12.59 8.79
C LEU A 28 -27.65 11.46 8.04
N PRO A 29 -28.66 11.71 7.17
CA PRO A 29 -29.31 10.63 6.43
C PRO A 29 -28.34 9.84 5.53
N GLY A 30 -27.36 10.51 4.95
CA GLY A 30 -26.31 9.89 4.15
C GLY A 30 -25.34 9.06 5.00
N ALA A 31 -24.97 9.58 6.18
CA ALA A 31 -24.10 8.90 7.13
C ALA A 31 -24.78 7.65 7.73
N THR A 32 -26.06 7.73 8.09
CA THR A 32 -26.84 6.57 8.56
C THR A 32 -26.92 5.47 7.50
N ASN A 33 -27.03 5.83 6.21
CA ASN A 33 -26.96 4.84 5.14
C ASN A 33 -25.58 4.16 5.02
N ILE A 34 -24.49 4.89 5.35
CA ILE A 34 -23.15 4.29 5.43
C ILE A 34 -23.10 3.30 6.59
N ALA A 35 -23.53 3.71 7.79
CA ALA A 35 -23.52 2.84 8.97
C ALA A 35 -24.37 1.58 8.78
N ARG A 36 -25.59 1.71 8.23
CA ARG A 36 -26.45 0.56 7.90
C ARG A 36 -25.78 -0.42 6.93
N SER A 37 -25.06 0.08 5.93
CA SER A 37 -24.33 -0.78 4.97
C SER A 37 -23.15 -1.53 5.58
N MET A 38 -22.82 -1.25 6.85
CA MET A 38 -21.68 -1.80 7.60
C MET A 38 -22.13 -2.40 8.94
N SER A 39 -23.45 -2.57 9.15
CA SER A 39 -24.03 -2.98 10.43
C SER A 39 -23.67 -4.41 10.86
N ASP A 40 -23.16 -5.21 9.93
CA ASP A 40 -22.63 -6.55 10.14
C ASP A 40 -21.24 -6.58 10.78
N LEU A 41 -20.54 -5.44 10.86
CA LEU A 41 -19.15 -5.34 11.31
C LEU A 41 -18.99 -5.04 12.81
N GLY A 42 -20.09 -4.71 13.51
CA GLY A 42 -20.10 -4.53 14.96
C GLY A 42 -21.02 -3.39 15.44
N PRO A 43 -21.32 -3.35 16.75
CA PRO A 43 -22.22 -2.36 17.32
C PRO A 43 -21.64 -0.92 17.38
N GLU A 44 -20.32 -0.76 17.24
CA GLU A 44 -19.62 0.54 17.37
C GLU A 44 -19.49 1.30 16.03
N VAL A 45 -20.07 0.77 14.95
CA VAL A 45 -19.97 1.37 13.61
C VAL A 45 -20.62 2.75 13.53
N ASP A 46 -21.70 2.99 14.28
CA ASP A 46 -22.36 4.28 14.33
C ASP A 46 -21.45 5.37 14.93
N ASP A 47 -20.71 5.03 15.98
CA ASP A 47 -19.77 5.93 16.65
C ASP A 47 -18.60 6.28 15.73
N LEU A 48 -18.02 5.27 15.06
CA LEU A 48 -16.97 5.47 14.06
C LEU A 48 -17.45 6.36 12.90
N VAL A 49 -18.66 6.12 12.38
CA VAL A 49 -19.24 6.94 11.31
C VAL A 49 -19.45 8.37 11.77
N ALA A 50 -19.90 8.60 13.01
CA ALA A 50 -20.07 9.94 13.57
C ALA A 50 -18.73 10.69 13.68
N VAL A 51 -17.69 10.04 14.22
CA VAL A 51 -16.33 10.59 14.34
C VAL A 51 -15.78 10.98 12.96
N HIS A 52 -15.87 10.08 11.98
CA HIS A 52 -15.35 10.34 10.64
C HIS A 52 -16.18 11.32 9.84
N LEU A 53 -17.48 11.44 10.11
CA LEU A 53 -18.32 12.48 9.52
C LEU A 53 -17.87 13.86 9.98
N TRP A 54 -17.65 14.02 11.28
CA TRP A 54 -17.16 15.25 11.87
C TRP A 54 -15.79 15.66 11.31
N LEU A 55 -14.83 14.71 11.31
CA LEU A 55 -13.49 14.95 10.78
C LEU A 55 -13.50 15.32 9.29
N ALA A 56 -14.25 14.59 8.46
CA ALA A 56 -14.35 14.87 7.03
C ALA A 56 -15.04 16.20 6.73
N ALA A 57 -16.01 16.60 7.56
CA ALA A 57 -16.67 17.91 7.45
C ALA A 57 -15.69 19.06 7.78
N ARG A 58 -14.87 18.89 8.82
CA ARG A 58 -13.94 19.92 9.31
C ARG A 58 -12.69 20.09 8.44
N THR A 59 -12.17 19.00 7.88
CA THR A 59 -10.94 19.00 7.06
C THR A 59 -11.23 19.17 5.57
N PHE A 60 -12.48 19.47 5.20
CA PHE A 60 -12.87 19.59 3.81
C PHE A 60 -12.25 20.81 3.12
N ASP A 61 -11.43 20.57 2.10
CA ASP A 61 -10.97 21.62 1.19
C ASP A 61 -12.12 22.15 0.32
N TRP A 62 -12.66 23.29 0.75
CA TRP A 62 -13.77 24.00 0.08
C TRP A 62 -13.34 24.70 -1.22
N SER A 63 -12.05 24.88 -1.45
CA SER A 63 -11.52 25.62 -2.61
C SER A 63 -11.53 24.78 -3.89
N ASN A 64 -11.28 23.47 -3.78
CA ASN A 64 -11.00 22.60 -4.92
C ASN A 64 -12.19 21.70 -5.31
N LYS A 65 -13.09 21.37 -4.36
CA LYS A 65 -14.13 20.36 -4.58
C LYS A 65 -15.49 20.95 -5.00
N ARG A 66 -16.11 20.35 -6.03
CA ARG A 66 -17.40 20.80 -6.61
C ARG A 66 -18.64 20.38 -5.82
N THR A 67 -18.62 19.22 -5.14
CA THR A 67 -19.78 18.65 -4.44
C THR A 67 -19.46 18.35 -2.97
N VAL A 68 -19.86 19.26 -2.07
CA VAL A 68 -19.58 19.14 -0.62
C VAL A 68 -20.12 17.84 -0.03
N ALA A 69 -21.44 17.63 -0.10
CA ALA A 69 -22.09 16.49 0.54
C ALA A 69 -21.51 15.15 0.06
N GLY A 70 -21.47 14.97 -1.27
CA GLY A 70 -20.98 13.73 -1.88
C GLY A 70 -19.48 13.51 -1.73
N ALA A 71 -18.68 14.53 -1.41
CA ALA A 71 -17.26 14.37 -1.14
C ALA A 71 -16.99 14.15 0.35
N VAL A 72 -17.70 14.82 1.26
CA VAL A 72 -17.64 14.55 2.71
C VAL A 72 -18.07 13.12 2.99
N LEU A 73 -19.25 12.69 2.52
CA LEU A 73 -19.75 11.32 2.75
C LEU A 73 -18.84 10.23 2.17
N ARG A 74 -18.16 10.52 1.06
CA ARG A 74 -17.22 9.58 0.44
C ARG A 74 -15.94 9.46 1.26
N GLU A 75 -15.45 10.57 1.80
CA GLU A 75 -14.32 10.58 2.72
C GLU A 75 -14.68 9.84 4.01
N THR A 76 -15.83 10.15 4.61
CA THR A 76 -16.34 9.44 5.80
C THR A 76 -16.38 7.93 5.59
N ARG A 77 -17.01 7.45 4.50
CA ARG A 77 -17.03 6.02 4.17
C ARG A 77 -15.61 5.45 4.03
N ARG A 78 -14.72 6.18 3.36
CA ARG A 78 -13.34 5.73 3.13
C ARG A 78 -12.57 5.61 4.44
N SER A 79 -12.69 6.57 5.34
CA SER A 79 -11.97 6.57 6.62
C SER A 79 -12.49 5.50 7.56
N VAL A 80 -13.81 5.30 7.63
CA VAL A 80 -14.42 4.18 8.38
C VAL A 80 -13.93 2.84 7.84
N GLN A 81 -13.93 2.65 6.52
CA GLN A 81 -13.39 1.44 5.90
C GLN A 81 -11.90 1.25 6.19
N ALA A 82 -11.11 2.32 6.17
CA ALA A 82 -9.69 2.24 6.47
C ALA A 82 -9.43 1.82 7.94
N GLU A 83 -10.18 2.39 8.89
CA GLU A 83 -10.07 2.04 10.31
C GLU A 83 -10.54 0.61 10.62
N LEU A 84 -11.56 0.13 9.91
CA LEU A 84 -12.01 -1.27 9.99
C LEU A 84 -11.13 -2.23 9.16
N GLY A 85 -10.09 -1.75 8.48
CA GLY A 85 -9.19 -2.57 7.65
C GLY A 85 -9.79 -3.05 6.32
N ILE A 86 -10.90 -2.49 5.87
CA ILE A 86 -11.70 -2.97 4.73
C ILE A 86 -11.30 -2.29 3.42
N GLY A 87 -11.02 -3.12 2.41
CA GLY A 87 -10.86 -2.71 1.01
C GLY A 87 -9.63 -1.84 0.75
N ARG A 88 -9.54 -1.27 -0.46
CA ARG A 88 -8.34 -0.53 -0.92
C ARG A 88 -8.09 0.82 -0.21
N GLY A 89 -8.94 1.18 0.75
CA GLY A 89 -8.80 2.36 1.59
C GLY A 89 -7.72 2.17 2.65
N SER A 90 -7.73 1.02 3.33
CA SER A 90 -6.70 0.60 4.30
C SER A 90 -5.33 0.43 3.63
N GLU A 91 -5.29 -0.11 2.40
CA GLU A 91 -4.07 -0.21 1.57
C GLU A 91 -3.38 1.13 1.27
N ARG A 92 -4.13 2.24 1.32
CA ARG A 92 -3.67 3.57 0.90
C ARG A 92 -3.49 4.56 2.05
N SER A 93 -4.26 4.44 3.14
CA SER A 93 -4.11 5.32 4.30
C SER A 93 -2.76 5.12 4.96
N ASP A 94 -2.27 3.87 4.99
CA ASP A 94 -0.92 3.56 5.40
C ASP A 94 -0.43 2.27 4.74
N ARG A 95 0.31 2.44 3.64
CA ARG A 95 0.89 1.31 2.89
C ARG A 95 1.84 0.47 3.75
N THR A 96 2.54 1.10 4.70
CA THR A 96 3.48 0.40 5.57
C THR A 96 2.72 -0.52 6.53
N TRP A 97 1.64 -0.01 7.13
CA TRP A 97 0.81 -0.83 8.03
C TRP A 97 0.05 -1.93 7.30
N HIS A 98 -0.47 -1.67 6.10
CA HIS A 98 -1.11 -2.72 5.30
C HIS A 98 -0.13 -3.83 4.88
N GLN A 99 1.16 -3.52 4.75
CA GLN A 99 2.21 -4.51 4.46
C GLN A 99 2.79 -5.16 5.71
N SER A 100 2.33 -4.78 6.90
CA SER A 100 2.82 -5.30 8.17
C SER A 100 1.87 -6.38 8.70
N LEU A 101 2.43 -7.51 9.12
CA LEU A 101 1.71 -8.53 9.87
C LEU A 101 1.94 -8.27 11.37
N VAL A 102 0.86 -8.13 12.14
CA VAL A 102 0.96 -8.04 13.60
C VAL A 102 1.25 -9.44 14.13
N LEU A 103 2.43 -9.62 14.72
CA LEU A 103 2.84 -10.86 15.34
C LEU A 103 2.64 -10.77 16.85
N ALA A 104 2.06 -11.82 17.45
CA ALA A 104 1.98 -11.95 18.90
C ALA A 104 3.40 -11.97 19.50
N PRO A 105 3.61 -11.52 20.76
CA PRO A 105 4.94 -11.46 21.37
C PRO A 105 5.69 -12.80 21.40
N ASP A 106 4.96 -13.92 21.38
CA ASP A 106 5.45 -15.30 21.41
C ASP A 106 5.48 -15.96 20.01
N ALA A 107 5.17 -15.22 18.94
CA ALA A 107 5.16 -15.77 17.60
C ALA A 107 6.56 -16.24 17.18
N GLN A 108 6.65 -17.46 16.66
CA GLN A 108 7.90 -18.06 16.15
C GLN A 108 8.60 -17.18 15.10
N ALA A 109 7.84 -16.36 14.38
CA ALA A 109 8.36 -15.41 13.41
C ALA A 109 9.33 -14.38 14.02
N TRP A 110 9.26 -14.08 15.32
CA TRP A 110 10.26 -13.26 16.01
C TRP A 110 11.64 -13.91 16.04
N HIS A 111 11.71 -15.23 16.26
CA HIS A 111 12.96 -15.98 16.23
C HIS A 111 13.55 -16.03 14.83
N VAL A 112 12.71 -16.28 13.82
CA VAL A 112 13.13 -16.26 12.40
C VAL A 112 13.68 -14.89 12.00
N ALA A 113 13.03 -13.80 12.43
CA ALA A 113 13.50 -12.45 12.15
C ALA A 113 14.81 -12.09 12.89
N ALA A 114 15.01 -12.61 14.11
CA ALA A 114 16.24 -12.41 14.87
C ALA A 114 17.42 -13.19 14.26
N ASP A 115 17.17 -14.45 13.85
CA ASP A 115 18.19 -15.33 13.26
C ASP A 115 18.57 -14.93 11.82
N ALA A 116 17.67 -14.23 11.10
CA ALA A 116 17.95 -13.72 9.75
C ALA A 116 19.15 -12.75 9.70
N GLY A 117 19.51 -12.12 10.82
CA GLY A 117 20.69 -11.24 10.89
C GLY A 117 22.03 -11.97 10.93
N ASP A 118 22.04 -13.26 11.31
CA ASP A 118 23.27 -14.05 11.51
C ASP A 118 23.59 -14.95 10.30
N ARG A 119 22.62 -15.14 9.39
CA ARG A 119 22.80 -15.92 8.16
C ARG A 119 23.38 -15.07 7.05
N SER A 120 24.26 -15.68 6.25
CA SER A 120 24.77 -15.08 5.02
C SER A 120 23.61 -14.88 4.03
N PRO A 121 23.38 -13.66 3.53
CA PRO A 121 22.34 -13.38 2.55
C PRO A 121 22.45 -14.24 1.28
N GLU A 122 23.67 -14.62 0.91
CA GLU A 122 23.95 -15.51 -0.21
C GLU A 122 23.40 -16.92 0.03
N VAL A 123 23.55 -17.45 1.25
CA VAL A 123 23.03 -18.76 1.63
C VAL A 123 21.50 -18.74 1.62
N ASP A 124 20.89 -17.73 2.23
CA ASP A 124 19.43 -17.57 2.27
C ASP A 124 18.84 -17.47 0.85
N LEU A 125 19.49 -16.72 -0.05
CA LEU A 125 19.07 -16.60 -1.44
C LEU A 125 19.16 -17.95 -2.19
N LEU A 126 20.24 -18.70 -1.98
CA LEU A 126 20.41 -20.02 -2.57
C LEU A 126 19.35 -21.01 -2.08
N GLU A 127 19.00 -20.95 -0.80
CA GLU A 127 17.92 -21.77 -0.24
C GLU A 127 16.57 -21.43 -0.87
N VAL A 128 16.25 -20.13 -1.03
CA VAL A 128 15.01 -19.69 -1.69
C VAL A 128 14.95 -20.16 -3.15
N PHE A 129 16.04 -20.03 -3.91
CA PHE A 129 16.07 -20.51 -5.29
C PHE A 129 15.99 -22.02 -5.39
N ARG A 130 16.71 -22.75 -4.53
CA ARG A 130 16.64 -24.21 -4.48
C ARG A 130 15.22 -24.68 -4.19
N HIS A 131 14.59 -24.13 -3.14
CA HIS A 131 13.21 -24.46 -2.78
C HIS A 131 12.23 -24.16 -3.92
N GLY A 132 12.34 -22.99 -4.55
CA GLY A 132 11.48 -22.62 -5.68
C GLY A 132 11.63 -23.52 -6.91
N ILE A 133 12.84 -24.04 -7.16
CA ILE A 133 13.09 -25.02 -8.21
C ILE A 133 12.52 -26.39 -7.84
N GLU A 134 12.76 -26.85 -6.62
CA GLU A 134 12.27 -28.13 -6.11
C GLU A 134 10.74 -28.19 -6.05
N SER A 135 10.09 -27.07 -5.72
CA SER A 135 8.63 -26.94 -5.71
C SER A 135 8.02 -26.74 -7.11
N GLY A 136 8.84 -26.56 -8.14
CA GLY A 136 8.41 -26.32 -9.52
C GLY A 136 7.82 -24.93 -9.78
N ASN A 137 7.98 -23.99 -8.84
CA ASN A 137 7.51 -22.61 -8.96
C ASN A 137 8.48 -21.72 -9.74
N ALA A 138 9.76 -22.10 -9.86
CA ALA A 138 10.76 -21.39 -10.63
C ALA A 138 11.65 -22.36 -11.40
N THR A 139 12.21 -21.90 -12.51
CA THR A 139 13.25 -22.65 -13.24
C THR A 139 14.65 -22.11 -12.92
N SER A 140 15.69 -22.89 -13.24
CA SER A 140 17.08 -22.40 -13.14
C SER A 140 17.32 -21.17 -14.03
N GLU A 141 16.65 -21.08 -15.19
CA GLU A 141 16.73 -19.92 -16.08
C GLU A 141 16.06 -18.68 -15.45
N ASP A 142 14.94 -18.89 -14.75
CA ASP A 142 14.25 -17.83 -14.03
C ASP A 142 15.11 -17.28 -12.88
N CYS A 143 15.80 -18.15 -12.13
CA CYS A 143 16.74 -17.73 -11.09
C CYS A 143 17.95 -16.98 -11.66
N GLN A 144 18.48 -17.45 -12.80
CA GLN A 144 19.58 -16.76 -13.50
C GLN A 144 19.17 -15.36 -13.94
N LEU A 145 17.94 -15.17 -14.45
CA LEU A 145 17.43 -13.86 -14.81
C LEU A 145 17.42 -12.88 -13.62
N LEU A 146 17.03 -13.35 -12.42
CA LEU A 146 17.03 -12.52 -11.22
C LEU A 146 18.46 -12.15 -10.78
N LEU A 147 19.41 -13.08 -10.91
CA LEU A 147 20.83 -12.82 -10.66
C LEU A 147 21.41 -11.80 -11.64
N ASP A 148 21.10 -11.91 -12.93
CA ASP A 148 21.55 -10.96 -13.96
C ASP A 148 21.03 -9.54 -13.65
N LEU A 149 19.78 -9.41 -13.20
CA LEU A 149 19.20 -8.12 -12.75
C LEU A 149 19.89 -7.59 -11.48
N ALA A 150 20.24 -8.46 -10.53
CA ALA A 150 20.95 -8.07 -9.32
C ALA A 150 22.37 -7.56 -9.65
N VAL A 151 23.11 -8.26 -10.51
CA VAL A 151 24.43 -7.81 -10.99
C VAL A 151 24.32 -6.48 -11.75
N ALA A 152 23.30 -6.32 -12.58
CA ALA A 152 23.06 -5.07 -13.31
C ALA A 152 22.75 -3.88 -12.37
N SER A 153 21.93 -4.10 -11.35
CA SER A 153 21.54 -3.06 -10.38
C SER A 153 22.69 -2.66 -9.43
N THR A 154 23.57 -3.60 -9.07
CA THR A 154 24.78 -3.29 -8.28
C THR A 154 25.81 -2.50 -9.11
N ALA A 155 25.95 -2.81 -10.41
CA ALA A 155 26.78 -2.04 -11.33
C ALA A 155 26.27 -0.59 -11.55
N GLU A 156 24.95 -0.37 -11.53
CA GLU A 156 24.37 0.98 -11.53
C GLU A 156 24.74 1.76 -10.26
N SER A 157 24.68 1.08 -9.11
CA SER A 157 24.92 1.66 -7.78
C SER A 157 26.38 2.09 -7.60
N SER A 158 27.33 1.27 -8.04
CA SER A 158 28.76 1.59 -7.99
C SER A 158 29.17 2.71 -8.95
N SER A 159 28.41 2.91 -10.03
CA SER A 159 28.64 4.00 -11.01
C SER A 159 28.12 5.37 -10.54
N GLY A 160 27.56 5.48 -9.32
CA GLY A 160 27.04 6.74 -8.77
C GLY A 160 25.78 7.29 -9.47
N ARG A 161 25.25 6.58 -10.48
CA ARG A 161 24.04 6.95 -11.23
C ARG A 161 22.76 6.52 -10.52
N ARG A 162 22.69 6.68 -9.19
CA ARG A 162 21.49 6.31 -8.45
C ARG A 162 20.35 7.25 -8.82
N THR A 163 19.48 6.80 -9.73
CA THR A 163 18.24 7.53 -10.00
C THR A 163 17.38 7.47 -8.74
N ILE A 164 16.84 8.61 -8.31
CA ILE A 164 15.98 8.78 -7.10
C ILE A 164 14.74 7.86 -7.10
N ARG A 165 14.50 7.15 -8.21
CA ARG A 165 13.35 6.26 -8.42
C ARG A 165 13.71 4.76 -8.38
N SER A 166 14.98 4.36 -8.32
CA SER A 166 15.35 2.93 -8.36
C SER A 166 14.86 2.16 -7.12
N GLY A 167 14.70 2.80 -5.96
CA GLY A 167 14.21 2.14 -4.74
C GLY A 167 12.72 1.74 -4.74
N ARG A 168 11.96 1.96 -5.83
CA ARG A 168 10.49 1.74 -5.83
C ARG A 168 10.01 0.44 -6.47
N SER A 169 10.83 -0.27 -7.26
CA SER A 169 10.42 -1.51 -7.94
C SER A 169 11.19 -2.72 -7.44
N ARG A 170 10.53 -3.53 -6.58
CA ARG A 170 11.02 -4.84 -6.11
C ARG A 170 12.44 -4.79 -5.54
N GLY A 171 12.65 -3.92 -4.55
CA GLY A 171 13.95 -3.77 -3.89
C GLY A 171 15.06 -3.13 -4.74
N GLY A 172 14.73 -2.57 -5.91
CA GLY A 172 15.71 -1.98 -6.83
C GLY A 172 16.19 -2.90 -7.94
N LEU A 173 15.80 -4.18 -7.91
CA LEU A 173 16.13 -5.16 -8.95
C LEU A 173 15.55 -4.79 -10.32
N CYS A 174 14.37 -4.17 -10.34
CA CYS A 174 13.69 -3.77 -11.57
C CYS A 174 13.88 -2.27 -11.87
N GLY A 175 15.07 -1.73 -11.57
CA GLY A 175 15.46 -0.38 -12.00
C GLY A 175 15.56 -0.27 -13.52
N THR A 176 15.33 0.93 -14.08
CA THR A 176 15.32 1.14 -15.53
C THR A 176 16.64 0.70 -16.19
N TYR A 177 17.79 1.02 -15.58
CA TYR A 177 19.10 0.62 -16.09
C TYR A 177 19.27 -0.91 -16.11
N ALA A 178 18.95 -1.57 -15.00
CA ALA A 178 19.08 -3.02 -14.89
C ALA A 178 18.19 -3.75 -15.90
N LEU A 179 16.95 -3.30 -16.05
CA LEU A 179 16.03 -3.83 -17.04
C LEU A 179 16.54 -3.62 -18.47
N ASP A 180 17.03 -2.44 -18.80
CA ASP A 180 17.56 -2.15 -20.13
C ASP A 180 18.85 -2.94 -20.44
N GLN A 181 19.72 -3.16 -19.45
CA GLN A 181 20.94 -3.93 -19.64
C GLN A 181 20.63 -5.40 -19.93
N VAL A 182 19.78 -6.02 -19.12
CA VAL A 182 19.38 -7.43 -19.29
C VAL A 182 18.50 -7.60 -20.54
N ALA A 183 17.64 -6.64 -20.86
CA ALA A 183 16.85 -6.66 -22.08
C ALA A 183 17.73 -6.66 -23.34
N ARG A 184 18.83 -5.89 -23.35
CA ARG A 184 19.81 -5.90 -24.45
C ARG A 184 20.55 -7.22 -24.58
N SER A 185 20.96 -7.85 -23.46
CA SER A 185 21.67 -9.12 -23.51
C SER A 185 20.79 -10.27 -24.00
N GLN A 186 19.49 -10.23 -23.70
CA GLN A 186 18.50 -11.23 -24.14
C GLN A 186 17.75 -10.87 -25.42
N ASN A 187 18.03 -9.71 -26.03
CA ASN A 187 17.39 -9.21 -27.25
C ASN A 187 15.85 -9.12 -27.18
N VAL A 188 15.34 -8.66 -26.03
CA VAL A 188 13.91 -8.48 -25.74
C VAL A 188 13.64 -7.07 -25.22
N SER A 189 12.37 -6.72 -24.98
CA SER A 189 12.01 -5.43 -24.38
C SER A 189 12.20 -5.42 -22.85
N ALA A 190 12.59 -4.27 -22.29
CA ALA A 190 12.65 -4.06 -20.83
C ALA A 190 11.31 -4.37 -20.13
N ARG A 191 10.18 -4.13 -20.81
CA ARG A 191 8.85 -4.49 -20.32
C ARG A 191 8.66 -6.00 -20.21
N THR A 192 9.19 -6.77 -21.16
CA THR A 192 9.14 -8.24 -21.13
C THR A 192 9.94 -8.77 -19.94
N VAL A 193 11.17 -8.28 -19.76
CA VAL A 193 12.04 -8.63 -18.62
C VAL A 193 11.36 -8.29 -17.30
N SER A 194 10.83 -7.08 -17.17
CA SER A 194 10.12 -6.63 -15.96
C SER A 194 8.91 -7.51 -15.62
N ARG A 195 8.11 -7.88 -16.62
CA ARG A 195 6.96 -8.76 -16.44
C ARG A 195 7.40 -10.17 -16.02
N ARG A 196 8.45 -10.72 -16.63
CA ARG A 196 8.97 -12.05 -16.30
C ARG A 196 9.56 -12.08 -14.89
N ALA A 197 10.42 -11.12 -14.54
CA ALA A 197 10.97 -10.97 -13.20
C ALA A 197 9.87 -10.80 -12.14
N GLY A 198 8.81 -10.04 -12.48
CA GLY A 198 7.69 -9.86 -11.58
C GLY A 198 6.94 -11.15 -11.30
N ARG A 199 6.62 -11.93 -12.34
CA ARG A 199 5.99 -13.24 -12.21
C ARG A 199 6.82 -14.19 -11.35
N ILE A 200 8.13 -14.29 -11.59
CA ILE A 200 9.02 -15.19 -10.85
C ILE A 200 9.07 -14.81 -9.37
N ILE A 201 9.18 -13.52 -9.05
CA ILE A 201 9.20 -13.05 -7.66
C ILE A 201 7.88 -13.36 -6.95
N ASP A 202 6.75 -13.24 -7.66
CA ASP A 202 5.45 -13.59 -7.11
C ASP A 202 5.35 -15.12 -6.90
N GLU A 203 5.83 -15.94 -7.83
CA GLU A 203 5.88 -17.41 -7.71
C GLU A 203 6.79 -17.90 -6.57
N LEU A 204 7.97 -17.29 -6.41
CA LEU A 204 8.89 -17.61 -5.30
C LEU A 204 8.31 -17.22 -3.94
N ARG A 205 7.61 -16.09 -3.85
CA ARG A 205 6.92 -15.67 -2.63
C ARG A 205 5.84 -16.68 -2.25
N ASP A 206 5.06 -17.13 -3.24
CA ASP A 206 3.97 -18.07 -3.01
C ASP A 206 4.53 -19.44 -2.57
N ALA A 207 5.68 -19.87 -3.14
CA ALA A 207 6.39 -21.10 -2.73
C ALA A 207 6.99 -21.03 -1.31
N ALA A 208 7.44 -19.85 -0.88
CA ALA A 208 7.95 -19.64 0.47
C ALA A 208 6.85 -19.56 1.54
N SER A 209 5.59 -19.41 1.12
CA SER A 209 4.42 -19.35 2.01
C SER A 209 3.68 -20.69 2.14
N ALA A 210 4.11 -21.71 1.40
CA ALA A 210 3.51 -23.05 1.32
C ALA A 210 4.31 -24.08 2.13
#